data_AF-A0A7V8E4C8-F1
#
_entry.id   AF-A0A7V8E4C8-F1
#
_cell.length_a   1.000
_cell.length_b   1.000
_cell.length_c   1.000
_cell.angle_alpha   90.00
_cell.angle_beta   90.00
_cell.angle_gamma   90.00
#
_symmetry.space_group_name_H-M   'P 1'
#
loop_
_entity.id
_entity.type
_entity.pdbx_description
1 polymer ?
#
loop_
_entity_poly.entity_id
_entity_poly.type
_entity_poly.pdbx_seq_one_letter_code
_entity_poly.pdbx_strand_id
1 'polypeptide(L)'
;ACLYMGYYYAESLLLAETGGSTGAIQIAGTDSITQLPFFIACCDYTLIGEELYAASAYLSREPLQLGSLRSQDAGKIFIIATLLIGALTAAAGFPFVKHLMATF
;
A
#
# COMPACT_ATOMS: atom_id res chain seq x y z
N ALA A 1 13.49 -4.24 -20.76
CA ALA A 1 12.62 -4.10 -19.58
C ALA A 1 11.61 -3.00 -19.87
N CYS A 2 10.33 -3.21 -19.52
CA CYS A 2 9.24 -2.26 -19.71
C CYS A 2 8.81 -1.69 -18.36
N LEU A 3 8.60 -0.37 -18.29
CA LEU A 3 8.18 0.34 -17.08
C LEU A 3 6.82 1.00 -17.32
N TYR A 4 5.82 0.64 -16.52
CA TYR A 4 4.46 1.18 -16.60
C TYR A 4 4.09 1.85 -15.28
N MET A 5 4.02 3.18 -15.23
CA MET A 5 3.75 3.90 -13.99
C MET A 5 2.58 4.86 -14.19
N GLY A 6 1.50 4.66 -13.44
CA GLY A 6 0.33 5.53 -13.45
C GLY A 6 -0.95 4.84 -13.91
N TYR A 7 -1.80 5.60 -14.59
CA TYR A 7 -3.17 5.20 -14.91
C TYR A 7 -3.41 5.12 -16.42
N TYR A 8 -3.70 3.90 -16.89
CA TYR A 8 -3.84 3.47 -18.28
C TYR A 8 -5.19 2.77 -18.55
N TYR A 9 -6.10 2.71 -17.56
CA TYR A 9 -7.38 2.00 -17.67
C TYR A 9 -7.21 0.55 -18.18
N ALA A 10 -8.12 0.08 -19.02
CA ALA A 10 -8.09 -1.27 -19.62
C ALA A 10 -6.94 -1.47 -20.62
N GLU A 11 -6.34 -0.39 -21.13
CA GLU A 11 -5.21 -0.48 -22.07
C GLU A 11 -3.93 -0.99 -21.42
N SER A 12 -3.87 -0.96 -20.08
CA SER A 12 -2.80 -1.58 -19.29
C SER A 12 -2.53 -3.04 -19.66
N LEU A 13 -3.57 -3.82 -19.96
CA LEU A 13 -3.44 -5.22 -20.39
C LEU A 13 -2.78 -5.34 -21.76
N LEU A 14 -3.19 -4.53 -22.73
CA LEU A 14 -2.62 -4.53 -24.10
C LEU A 14 -1.13 -4.16 -24.08
N LEU A 15 -0.77 -3.15 -23.28
CA LEU A 15 0.61 -2.72 -23.11
C LEU A 15 1.45 -3.84 -22.44
N ALA A 16 0.93 -4.41 -21.35
CA ALA A 16 1.62 -5.47 -20.61
C ALA A 16 1.74 -6.78 -21.41
N GLU A 17 0.74 -7.13 -22.22
CA GLU A 17 0.79 -8.32 -23.08
C GLU A 17 1.84 -8.15 -24.19
N THR A 18 1.89 -6.96 -24.80
CA THR A 18 2.90 -6.65 -25.82
C THR A 18 4.32 -6.71 -25.22
N GLY A 19 4.53 -6.14 -24.03
CA GLY A 19 5.82 -6.25 -23.34
C GLY A 19 6.19 -7.70 -22.99
N GLY A 20 5.22 -8.49 -22.52
CA GLY A 20 5.39 -9.91 -22.24
C GLY A 20 5.74 -10.74 -23.48
N SER A 21 5.14 -10.43 -24.64
CA SER A 21 5.41 -11.11 -25.91
C SER A 21 6.87 -10.98 -26.38
N THR A 22 7.57 -9.93 -25.94
CA THR A 22 8.99 -9.70 -26.24
C THR A 22 9.94 -10.39 -25.26
N GLY A 23 9.42 -11.02 -24.20
CA GLY A 23 10.21 -11.59 -23.11
C GLY A 23 10.90 -10.54 -22.22
N ALA A 24 10.45 -9.29 -22.26
CA ALA A 24 11.00 -8.22 -21.44
C ALA A 24 10.48 -8.29 -20.01
N ILE A 25 11.37 -8.07 -19.02
CA ILE A 25 10.96 -7.86 -17.62
C ILE A 25 10.03 -6.66 -17.54
N GLN A 26 8.87 -6.82 -16.90
CA GLN A 26 7.86 -5.78 -16.77
C GLN A 26 7.71 -5.32 -15.32
N ILE A 27 7.96 -4.02 -15.10
CA ILE A 27 7.79 -3.37 -13.80
C ILE A 27 6.66 -2.37 -13.94
N ALA A 28 5.58 -2.59 -13.21
CA ALA A 28 4.40 -1.75 -13.23
C ALA A 28 4.13 -1.10 -11.88
N GLY A 29 3.36 -0.01 -11.86
CA GLY A 29 2.93 0.64 -10.63
C GLY A 29 1.70 1.51 -10.87
N THR A 30 0.70 1.38 -10.00
CA THR A 30 -0.50 2.20 -10.04
C THR A 30 -1.12 2.33 -8.65
N ASP A 31 -1.77 3.47 -8.40
CA ASP A 31 -2.59 3.72 -7.22
C ASP A 31 -4.08 3.43 -7.45
N SER A 32 -4.47 3.11 -8.69
CA SER A 32 -5.86 2.83 -9.02
C SER A 32 -6.24 1.38 -8.75
N ILE A 33 -7.24 1.20 -7.87
CA ILE A 33 -7.78 -0.10 -7.47
C ILE A 33 -8.40 -0.87 -8.65
N THR A 34 -8.95 -0.18 -9.65
CA THR A 34 -9.60 -0.84 -10.79
C THR A 34 -8.61 -1.40 -11.80
N GLN A 35 -7.42 -0.79 -11.91
CA GLN A 35 -6.39 -1.19 -12.87
C GLN A 35 -5.34 -2.10 -12.24
N LEU A 36 -5.09 -1.97 -10.94
CA LEU A 36 -4.07 -2.74 -10.23
C LEU A 36 -4.12 -4.26 -10.51
N PRO A 37 -5.29 -4.93 -10.58
CA PRO A 37 -5.36 -6.35 -10.90
C PRO A 37 -4.79 -6.71 -12.28
N PHE A 38 -4.89 -5.80 -13.25
CA PHE A 38 -4.38 -6.01 -14.61
C PHE A 38 -2.85 -6.08 -14.62
N PHE A 39 -2.20 -5.18 -13.90
CA PHE A 39 -0.75 -5.21 -13.76
C PHE A 39 -0.27 -6.38 -12.89
N ILE A 40 -0.98 -6.72 -11.82
CA ILE A 40 -0.66 -7.90 -11.01
C ILE A 40 -0.72 -9.19 -11.86
N ALA A 41 -1.67 -9.30 -12.78
CA ALA A 41 -1.83 -10.50 -13.60
C ALA A 41 -0.82 -10.60 -14.77
N CYS A 42 -0.39 -9.47 -15.33
CA CYS A 42 0.39 -9.45 -16.57
C CYS A 42 1.85 -9.01 -16.43
N CYS A 43 2.25 -8.40 -15.30
CA CYS A 43 3.60 -7.90 -15.09
C CYS A 43 4.35 -8.72 -14.01
N ASP A 44 5.67 -8.82 -14.14
CA ASP A 44 6.52 -9.57 -13.20
C ASP A 44 6.60 -8.91 -11.82
N TYR A 45 6.65 -7.58 -11.80
CA TYR A 45 6.74 -6.79 -10.57
C TYR A 45 5.73 -5.65 -10.63
N THR A 46 4.80 -5.62 -9.66
CA THR A 46 3.78 -4.57 -9.58
C THR A 46 3.86 -3.85 -8.25
N LEU A 47 4.14 -2.55 -8.29
CA LEU A 47 4.05 -1.66 -7.14
C LEU A 47 2.59 -1.31 -6.87
N ILE A 48 2.16 -1.58 -5.64
CA ILE A 48 0.79 -1.35 -5.21
C ILE A 48 0.72 -0.01 -4.47
N GLY A 49 0.04 0.99 -5.03
CA GLY A 49 -0.35 2.21 -4.32
C GLY A 49 0.73 2.82 -3.42
N GLU A 50 0.70 2.50 -2.10
CA GLU A 50 1.69 2.95 -1.12
C GLU A 50 3.15 2.67 -1.53
N GLU A 51 3.42 1.56 -2.22
CA GLU A 51 4.75 1.22 -2.71
C GLU A 51 5.21 2.11 -3.86
N LEU A 52 4.27 2.57 -4.71
CA LEU A 52 4.55 3.52 -5.79
C LEU A 52 4.97 4.88 -5.20
N TYR A 53 4.25 5.35 -4.19
CA TYR A 53 4.60 6.60 -3.49
C TYR A 53 5.92 6.45 -2.72
N ALA A 54 6.12 5.33 -2.02
CA ALA A 54 7.37 5.04 -1.33
C ALA A 54 8.56 5.05 -2.29
N ALA A 55 8.45 4.37 -3.43
CA ALA A 55 9.50 4.32 -4.46
C ALA A 55 9.85 5.73 -4.97
N SER A 56 8.85 6.58 -5.23
CA SER A 56 9.07 7.96 -5.66
C SER A 56 9.78 8.81 -4.61
N ALA A 57 9.42 8.65 -3.33
CA ALA A 57 10.04 9.35 -2.21
C ALA A 57 11.49 8.89 -1.95
N TYR A 58 11.75 7.58 -2.04
CA TYR A 58 13.10 7.02 -1.91
C TYR A 58 14.02 7.44 -3.06
N LEU A 59 13.49 7.53 -4.29
CA LEU A 59 14.27 7.97 -5.45
C LEU A 59 14.58 9.47 -5.38
N SER A 60 13.59 10.29 -5.03
CA SER A 60 13.73 11.76 -4.96
C SER A 60 14.47 12.23 -3.70
N ARG A 61 14.56 11.36 -2.67
CA ARG A 61 15.16 11.63 -1.36
C ARG A 61 14.64 12.91 -0.70
N GLU A 62 13.39 13.25 -0.95
CA GLU A 62 12.79 14.48 -0.43
C GLU A 62 12.42 14.27 1.06
N PRO A 63 12.97 15.06 1.99
CA PRO A 63 12.83 14.82 3.42
C PRO A 63 11.38 14.93 3.91
N LEU A 64 10.54 15.75 3.24
CA LEU A 64 9.13 15.89 3.59
C LEU A 64 8.34 14.61 3.27
N GLN A 65 8.55 14.03 2.07
CA GLN A 65 7.86 12.82 1.64
C GLN A 65 8.31 11.60 2.47
N LEU A 66 9.62 11.48 2.70
CA LEU A 66 10.18 10.42 3.55
C LEU A 66 9.68 10.51 5.01
N GLY A 67 9.56 11.73 5.54
CA GLY A 67 9.01 11.97 6.87
C GLY A 67 7.54 11.59 6.99
N SER A 68 6.74 11.93 5.96
CA SER A 68 5.32 11.54 5.86
C SER A 68 5.13 10.01 5.81
N LEU A 69 5.99 9.31 5.06
CA LEU A 69 5.94 7.86 4.97
C LEU A 69 6.18 7.21 6.35
N ARG A 70 7.23 7.66 7.03
CA ARG A 70 7.62 7.12 8.34
C ARG A 70 6.59 7.40 9.43
N SER A 71 5.94 8.57 9.40
CA SER A 71 4.90 8.91 10.38
C SER A 71 3.61 8.12 10.13
N GLN A 72 3.26 7.85 8.87
CA GLN A 72 2.13 6.97 8.54
C GLN A 72 2.35 5.55 9.06
N ASP A 73 3.53 4.95 8.83
CA ASP A 73 3.82 3.60 9.32
C ASP A 73 3.82 3.52 10.84
N ALA A 74 4.45 4.49 11.52
CA ALA A 74 4.47 4.55 12.97
C ALA A 74 3.06 4.72 13.56
N GLY A 75 2.22 5.56 12.95
CA GLY A 75 0.83 5.77 13.34
C GLY A 75 -0.02 4.51 13.19
N LYS A 76 0.13 3.80 12.05
CA LYS A 76 -0.56 2.54 11.77
C LYS A 76 -0.21 1.48 12.84
N ILE A 77 1.06 1.35 13.20
CA ILE A 77 1.53 0.44 14.27
C ILE A 77 0.95 0.83 15.63
N PHE A 78 0.97 2.11 15.98
CA PHE A 78 0.42 2.59 17.26
C PHE A 78 -1.07 2.25 17.40
N ILE A 79 -1.87 2.53 16.36
CA ILE A 79 -3.30 2.23 16.35
C ILE A 79 -3.54 0.73 16.48
N ILE A 80 -2.82 -0.11 15.72
CA ILE A 80 -2.93 -1.57 15.80
C ILE A 80 -2.61 -2.06 17.21
N ALA A 81 -1.54 -1.55 17.85
CA ALA A 81 -1.17 -1.94 19.21
C ALA A 81 -2.26 -1.58 20.23
N THR A 82 -2.80 -0.36 20.18
CA THR A 82 -3.89 0.06 21.07
C THR A 82 -5.16 -0.77 20.86
N LEU A 83 -5.51 -1.07 19.61
CA LEU A 83 -6.66 -1.93 19.30
C LEU A 83 -6.47 -3.35 19.83
N LEU A 84 -5.28 -3.94 19.69
CA LEU A 84 -4.97 -5.26 20.21
C LEU A 84 -5.06 -5.32 21.74
N ILE A 85 -4.52 -4.31 22.44
CA ILE A 85 -4.60 -4.22 23.91
C ILE A 85 -6.06 -4.07 24.34
N GLY A 86 -6.84 -3.21 23.67
CA GLY A 86 -8.27 -3.04 23.93
C GLY A 86 -9.06 -4.33 23.71
N ALA A 87 -8.79 -5.04 22.61
CA ALA A 87 -9.45 -6.31 22.30
C ALA A 87 -9.11 -7.40 23.34
N LEU A 88 -7.84 -7.51 23.75
CA LEU A 88 -7.40 -8.49 24.74
C LEU A 88 -7.98 -8.22 26.13
N THR A 89 -7.98 -6.95 26.56
CA THR A 89 -8.54 -6.56 27.86
C THR A 89 -10.06 -6.74 27.91
N ALA A 90 -10.75 -6.46 26.80
CA ALA A 90 -12.17 -6.76 26.67
C ALA A 90 -12.46 -8.27 26.68
N ALA A 91 -11.66 -9.07 25.97
CA ALA A 91 -11.80 -10.53 25.92
C ALA A 91 -11.53 -11.20 27.28
N ALA A 92 -10.57 -10.69 28.06
CA ALA A 92 -10.27 -11.17 29.40
C ALA A 92 -11.29 -10.71 30.47
N GLY A 93 -12.33 -9.97 30.10
CA GLY A 93 -13.42 -9.57 31.00
C GLY A 93 -13.07 -8.45 31.97
N PHE A 94 -11.95 -7.74 31.78
CA PHE A 94 -11.60 -6.61 32.63
C PHE A 94 -12.57 -5.43 32.37
N PRO A 95 -13.25 -4.90 33.40
CA PRO A 95 -14.23 -3.82 33.22
C PRO A 95 -13.59 -2.47 32.85
N PHE A 96 -12.26 -2.38 32.82
CA PHE A 96 -11.49 -1.18 32.49
C PHE A 96 -11.90 -0.57 31.14
N VAL A 97 -12.06 -1.38 30.09
CA VAL A 97 -12.47 -0.88 28.76
C VAL A 97 -13.89 -0.31 28.78
N LYS A 98 -14.81 -0.98 29.49
CA LYS A 98 -16.20 -0.51 29.65
C LYS A 98 -16.26 0.81 30.42
N HIS A 99 -15.44 0.94 31.47
CA HIS A 99 -15.43 2.15 32.30
C HIS A 99 -14.80 3.35 31.57
N LEU A 100 -13.74 3.11 30.79
CA LEU A 100 -13.11 4.10 29.93
C LEU A 100 -14.10 4.63 28.87
N MET A 101 -14.82 3.74 28.19
CA MET A 101 -15.84 4.10 27.19
C MET A 101 -17.06 4.80 27.79
N ALA A 102 -17.42 4.52 29.05
CA ALA A 102 -18.54 5.17 29.74
C ALA A 102 -18.20 6.57 30.31
N THR A 103 -16.91 6.94 30.32
CA THR A 103 -16.44 8.24 30.83
C THR A 103 -16.26 9.28 29.73
N PHE A 104 -16.22 8.85 28.47
CA PHE A 104 -16.30 9.70 27.27
C PHE A 104 -17.75 9.84 26.81
#